data_AF-A0A433N967-F1
#
_entry.id   AF-A0A433N967-F1
#
_cell.length_a   1.000
_cell.length_b   1.000
_cell.length_c   1.000
_cell.angle_alpha   90.00
_cell.angle_beta   90.00
_cell.angle_gamma   90.00
#
_symmetry.space_group_name_H-M   'P 1'
#
loop_
_entity.id
_entity.type
_entity.pdbx_description
1 polymer ?
#
loop_
_entity_poly.entity_id
_entity_poly.type
_entity_poly.pdbx_seq_one_letter_code
_entity_poly.pdbx_strand_id
1 'polypeptide(L)'
;MLRQISLGTLGLTVGSILTIVGIVAYAADNATLNLVGFFYGIPLVLGGLALKANELKPIPYSKPTTPQVLALQKQQATPTQNKIRKDITRYSYGQNTHFDRTLSYLGLSPSEAEQPELTGLREEEINGAYALTLEFDSPLVPFDLWQQKQEKMTSYFGPGVDVKITQVDSDKIELTLITTAK
;
A
#
# COMPACT_ATOMS: atom_id res chain seq x y z
N MET A 1 -3.96 -13.63 -1.43
CA MET A 1 -4.13 -13.93 0.02
C MET A 1 -2.86 -13.63 0.82
N LEU A 2 -1.68 -14.18 0.48
CA LEU A 2 -0.43 -13.93 1.24
C LEU A 2 -0.04 -12.44 1.37
N ARG A 3 -0.38 -11.61 0.37
CA ARG A 3 -0.04 -10.16 0.37
C ARG A 3 -0.83 -9.31 1.37
N GLN A 4 -1.90 -9.85 1.96
CA GLN A 4 -2.68 -9.19 3.00
C GLN A 4 -2.29 -9.66 4.41
N ILE A 5 -1.27 -10.51 4.53
CA ILE A 5 -0.74 -10.96 5.81
C ILE A 5 0.61 -10.29 6.01
N SER A 6 0.80 -9.70 7.19
CA SER A 6 2.08 -9.15 7.62
C SER A 6 3.11 -10.27 7.77
N LEU A 7 4.13 -10.29 6.92
CA LEU A 7 5.27 -11.21 6.98
C LEU A 7 6.11 -10.97 8.23
N GLY A 8 6.24 -9.72 8.66
CA GLY A 8 6.89 -9.38 9.93
C GLY A 8 6.16 -10.03 11.11
N THR A 9 4.83 -9.84 11.19
CA THR A 9 4.01 -10.45 12.25
C THR A 9 4.00 -11.97 12.17
N LEU A 10 3.97 -12.55 10.97
CA LEU A 10 4.04 -13.99 10.76
C LEU A 10 5.38 -14.57 11.24
N GLY A 11 6.49 -13.95 10.83
CA GLY A 11 7.84 -14.35 11.26
C GLY A 11 8.03 -14.25 12.77
N LEU A 12 7.51 -13.18 13.38
CA LEU A 12 7.49 -13.02 14.83
C LEU A 12 6.66 -14.12 15.50
N THR A 13 5.44 -14.37 15.02
CA THR A 13 4.54 -15.36 15.65
C THR A 13 5.14 -16.76 15.58
N VAL A 14 5.54 -17.20 14.39
CA VAL A 14 6.13 -18.54 14.19
C VAL A 14 7.48 -18.64 14.90
N GLY A 15 8.33 -17.61 14.77
CA GLY A 15 9.65 -17.57 15.41
C GLY A 15 9.57 -17.59 16.93
N SER A 16 8.64 -16.86 17.53
CA SER A 16 8.43 -16.85 18.98
C SER A 16 7.93 -18.19 19.49
N ILE A 17 7.00 -18.85 18.78
CA ILE A 17 6.54 -20.20 19.14
C ILE A 17 7.72 -21.18 19.13
N LEU A 18 8.51 -21.20 18.06
CA LEU A 18 9.68 -22.09 17.95
C LEU A 18 10.73 -21.79 19.03
N THR A 19 10.96 -20.52 19.32
CA THR A 19 11.92 -20.11 20.36
C THR A 19 11.45 -20.56 21.74
N ILE A 20 10.17 -20.39 22.08
CA ILE A 20 9.59 -20.85 23.35
C ILE A 20 9.70 -22.38 23.46
N VAL A 21 9.37 -23.10 22.39
CA VAL A 21 9.54 -24.57 22.35
C VAL A 21 11.01 -24.94 22.57
N GLY A 22 11.95 -24.21 21.98
CA GLY A 22 13.39 -24.41 22.20
C GLY A 22 13.81 -24.19 23.65
N ILE A 23 13.28 -23.15 24.31
CA ILE A 23 13.53 -22.88 25.74
C ILE A 23 12.98 -24.00 26.62
N VAL A 24 11.75 -24.45 26.37
CA VAL A 24 11.14 -25.55 27.14
C VAL A 24 11.91 -26.85 26.92
N ALA A 25 12.30 -27.15 25.68
CA ALA A 25 13.10 -28.33 25.35
C ALA A 25 14.49 -28.29 26.00
N TYR A 26 15.11 -27.10 26.08
CA TYR A 26 16.35 -26.91 26.83
C TYR A 26 16.20 -27.29 28.30
N ALA A 27 15.15 -26.77 28.96
CA ALA A 27 14.87 -27.02 30.36
C ALA A 27 14.51 -28.49 30.66
N ALA A 28 14.09 -29.24 29.63
CA ALA A 28 13.77 -30.66 29.70
C ALA A 28 14.89 -31.58 29.18
N ASP A 29 16.11 -31.06 29.00
CA ASP A 29 17.29 -31.78 28.46
C ASP A 29 17.07 -32.44 27.09
N ASN A 30 16.12 -31.94 26.30
CA ASN A 30 15.87 -32.40 24.93
C ASN A 30 16.69 -31.59 23.93
N ALA A 31 17.94 -32.02 23.73
CA ALA A 31 18.91 -31.34 22.87
C ALA A 31 18.45 -31.20 21.39
N THR A 32 17.77 -32.22 20.84
CA THR A 32 17.32 -32.20 19.44
C THR A 32 16.25 -31.13 19.21
N LEU A 33 15.22 -31.07 20.07
CA LEU A 33 14.17 -30.06 19.93
C LEU A 33 14.64 -28.65 20.30
N ASN A 34 15.53 -28.53 21.28
CA ASN A 34 16.20 -27.26 21.57
C ASN A 34 16.88 -26.70 20.32
N LEU A 35 17.72 -27.52 19.68
CA LEU A 35 18.51 -27.10 18.53
C LEU A 35 17.60 -26.57 17.42
N VAL A 36 16.54 -27.31 17.08
CA VAL A 36 15.54 -26.89 16.08
C VAL A 36 14.86 -25.58 16.52
N GLY A 37 14.42 -25.50 17.77
CA GLY A 37 13.76 -24.30 18.31
C GLY A 37 14.62 -23.06 18.20
N PHE A 38 15.91 -23.13 18.54
CA PHE A 38 16.80 -21.98 18.47
C PHE A 38 17.30 -21.65 17.06
N PHE A 39 17.72 -22.65 16.29
CA PHE A 39 18.27 -22.42 14.95
C PHE A 39 17.24 -21.86 13.96
N TYR A 40 15.96 -22.19 14.12
CA TYR A 40 14.92 -21.65 13.26
C TYR A 40 14.12 -20.54 13.95
N GLY A 41 13.87 -20.64 15.26
CA GLY A 41 13.09 -19.66 16.00
C GLY A 41 13.77 -18.30 16.09
N ILE A 42 15.02 -18.25 16.58
CA ILE A 42 15.72 -16.97 16.80
C ILE A 42 15.90 -16.20 15.48
N PRO A 43 16.40 -16.80 14.37
CA PRO A 43 16.49 -16.09 13.10
C PRO A 43 15.13 -15.62 12.56
N LEU A 44 14.05 -16.41 12.74
CA LEU A 44 12.70 -15.98 12.35
C LEU A 44 12.21 -14.79 13.17
N VAL A 45 12.49 -14.76 14.49
CA VAL A 45 12.17 -13.61 15.34
C VAL A 45 12.94 -12.38 14.88
N LEU A 46 14.26 -12.49 14.69
CA LEU A 46 15.09 -11.36 14.26
C LEU A 46 14.68 -10.84 12.87
N GLY A 47 14.45 -11.74 11.92
CA GLY A 47 13.92 -11.38 10.60
C GLY A 47 12.52 -10.77 10.68
N GLY A 48 11.65 -11.32 11.53
CA GLY A 48 10.32 -10.80 11.80
C GLY A 48 10.34 -9.38 12.38
N LEU A 49 11.23 -9.10 13.34
CA LEU A 49 11.46 -7.77 13.91
C LEU A 49 11.94 -6.79 12.84
N ALA A 50 12.93 -7.19 12.04
CA ALA A 50 13.48 -6.34 10.98
C ALA A 50 12.42 -5.96 9.92
N LEU A 51 11.59 -6.93 9.51
CA LEU A 51 10.47 -6.69 8.60
C LEU A 51 9.41 -5.80 9.25
N LYS A 52 9.06 -6.06 10.52
CA LYS A 52 8.01 -5.31 11.22
C LYS A 52 8.40 -3.84 11.40
N ALA A 53 9.67 -3.55 11.65
CA ALA A 53 10.19 -2.20 11.79
C ALA A 53 10.10 -1.38 10.49
N ASN A 54 10.10 -2.05 9.33
CA ASN A 54 10.07 -1.41 8.00
C ASN A 54 8.78 -1.72 7.24
N GLU A 55 7.70 -2.04 7.97
CA GLU A 55 6.43 -2.48 7.40
C GLU A 55 5.51 -1.29 7.08
N LEU A 56 5.06 -1.21 5.83
CA LEU A 56 3.94 -0.37 5.44
C LEU A 56 2.65 -1.19 5.40
N LYS A 57 1.63 -0.66 6.08
CA LYS A 57 0.29 -1.26 6.12
C LYS A 57 -0.44 -1.02 4.80
N PRO A 58 -1.33 -1.94 4.37
CA PRO A 58 -2.24 -1.69 3.25
C PRO A 58 -3.07 -0.43 3.45
N ILE A 59 -3.27 0.34 2.38
CA ILE A 59 -4.23 1.45 2.37
C ILE A 59 -5.66 0.88 2.45
N PRO A 60 -6.51 1.39 3.38
CA PRO A 60 -7.88 0.93 3.51
C PRO A 60 -8.77 1.48 2.40
N TYR A 61 -9.82 0.73 2.07
CA TYR A 61 -10.88 1.26 1.22
C TYR A 61 -11.75 2.21 2.06
N SER A 62 -11.88 3.46 1.63
CA SER A 62 -12.71 4.47 2.32
C SER A 62 -14.20 4.17 2.18
N LYS A 63 -14.59 3.47 1.09
CA LYS A 63 -15.94 2.99 0.83
C LYS A 63 -15.92 1.54 0.33
N PRO A 64 -16.90 0.70 0.70
CA PRO A 64 -17.01 -0.65 0.15
C PRO A 64 -17.21 -0.63 -1.36
N THR A 65 -16.45 -1.44 -2.10
CA THR A 65 -16.64 -1.61 -3.54
C THR A 65 -17.93 -2.38 -3.81
N THR A 66 -18.88 -1.77 -4.53
CA THR A 66 -20.15 -2.41 -4.86
C THR A 66 -19.96 -3.50 -5.94
N PRO A 67 -20.88 -4.48 -6.07
CA PRO A 67 -20.80 -5.49 -7.12
C PRO A 67 -20.76 -4.92 -8.54
N GLN A 68 -21.45 -3.80 -8.77
CA GLN A 68 -21.47 -3.09 -10.05
C GLN A 68 -20.08 -2.52 -10.39
N VAL A 69 -19.45 -1.83 -9.45
CA VAL A 69 -18.10 -1.30 -9.62
C VAL A 69 -17.08 -2.42 -9.79
N LEU A 70 -17.25 -3.54 -9.07
CA LEU A 70 -16.39 -4.72 -9.22
C LEU A 70 -16.50 -5.34 -10.63
N ALA A 71 -17.69 -5.31 -11.25
CA ALA A 71 -17.87 -5.75 -12.62
C ALA A 71 -17.14 -4.82 -13.60
N LEU A 72 -17.26 -3.50 -13.41
CA LEU A 72 -16.54 -2.50 -14.20
C LEU A 72 -15.02 -2.64 -14.03
N GLN A 73 -14.53 -2.86 -12.81
CA GLN A 73 -13.12 -3.11 -12.55
C GLN A 73 -12.60 -4.28 -13.40
N LYS A 74 -13.32 -5.40 -13.44
CA LYS A 74 -12.90 -6.59 -14.20
C LYS A 74 -12.91 -6.36 -15.71
N GLN A 75 -13.80 -5.51 -16.21
CA GLN A 75 -13.98 -5.27 -17.63
C GLN A 75 -13.10 -4.13 -18.17
N GLN A 76 -12.90 -3.09 -17.39
CA GLN A 76 -12.40 -1.80 -17.86
C GLN A 76 -11.07 -1.38 -17.21
N ALA A 77 -10.75 -1.85 -16.00
CA ALA A 77 -9.59 -1.35 -15.27
C ALA A 77 -8.29 -1.55 -16.06
N THR A 78 -7.53 -0.47 -16.23
CA THR A 78 -6.28 -0.49 -16.97
C THR A 78 -5.20 -1.27 -16.21
N PRO A 79 -4.13 -1.73 -16.88
CA PRO A 79 -2.98 -2.33 -16.21
C PRO A 79 -2.39 -1.44 -15.13
N THR A 80 -2.34 -0.12 -15.36
CA THR A 80 -1.86 0.87 -14.39
C THR A 80 -2.76 0.93 -13.16
N GLN A 81 -4.08 1.10 -13.31
CA GLN A 81 -5.02 1.13 -12.17
C GLN A 81 -4.95 -0.17 -11.36
N ASN A 82 -4.90 -1.32 -12.04
CA ASN A 82 -4.76 -2.62 -11.38
C ASN A 82 -3.44 -2.76 -10.61
N LYS A 83 -2.34 -2.24 -11.17
CA LYS A 83 -1.04 -2.26 -10.51
C LYS A 83 -1.05 -1.37 -9.26
N ILE A 84 -1.50 -0.13 -9.39
CA ILE A 84 -1.63 0.82 -8.27
C ILE A 84 -2.43 0.19 -7.14
N ARG A 85 -3.65 -0.27 -7.42
CA ARG A 85 -4.52 -0.90 -6.43
C ARG A 85 -3.83 -2.07 -5.72
N LYS A 86 -3.23 -3.00 -6.47
CA LYS A 86 -2.54 -4.17 -5.89
C LYS A 86 -1.32 -3.79 -5.06
N ASP A 87 -0.62 -2.71 -5.40
CA ASP A 87 0.58 -2.27 -4.69
C ASP A 87 0.27 -1.51 -3.40
N ILE A 88 -0.79 -0.69 -3.38
CA ILE A 88 -1.18 0.06 -2.17
C ILE A 88 -2.03 -0.76 -1.21
N THR A 89 -2.77 -1.79 -1.68
CA THR A 89 -3.61 -2.65 -0.82
C THR A 89 -2.89 -3.89 -0.30
N ARG A 90 -1.56 -3.86 -0.17
CA ARG A 90 -0.77 -4.98 0.38
C ARG A 90 0.24 -4.49 1.41
N TYR A 91 0.68 -5.42 2.26
CA TYR A 91 1.87 -5.19 3.07
C TYR A 91 3.08 -5.06 2.18
N SER A 92 3.85 -3.99 2.41
CA SER A 92 5.08 -3.66 1.70
C SER A 92 6.19 -3.39 2.72
N TYR A 93 7.44 -3.54 2.30
CA TYR A 93 8.60 -3.41 3.19
C TYR A 93 9.69 -2.56 2.55
N GLY A 94 10.36 -1.75 3.37
CA GLY A 94 11.51 -0.94 2.96
C GLY A 94 11.14 0.28 2.10
N GLN A 95 9.91 0.77 2.23
CA GLN A 95 9.44 2.04 1.66
C GLN A 95 8.97 2.93 2.81
N ASN A 96 9.13 4.25 2.67
CA ASN A 96 8.75 5.20 3.72
C ASN A 96 7.25 5.47 3.73
N THR A 97 6.66 5.65 2.54
CA THR A 97 5.21 5.85 2.36
C THR A 97 4.75 5.20 1.05
N HIS A 98 3.44 4.95 0.93
CA HIS A 98 2.89 4.53 -0.35
C HIS A 98 2.98 5.69 -1.35
N PHE A 99 3.18 5.36 -2.62
CA PHE A 99 3.21 6.34 -3.72
C PHE A 99 4.39 7.32 -3.73
N ASP A 100 5.33 7.22 -2.78
CA ASP A 100 6.52 8.06 -2.64
C ASP A 100 7.24 8.34 -3.96
N ARG A 101 7.66 7.29 -4.68
CA ARG A 101 8.37 7.44 -5.97
C ARG A 101 7.56 8.20 -7.02
N THR A 102 6.24 8.03 -7.01
CA THR A 102 5.35 8.72 -7.95
C THR A 102 5.24 10.19 -7.57
N LEU A 103 5.03 10.52 -6.30
CA LEU A 103 4.98 11.90 -5.82
C LEU A 103 6.32 12.63 -6.05
N SER A 104 7.43 11.96 -5.76
CA SER A 104 8.78 12.43 -6.05
C SER A 104 8.99 12.69 -7.55
N TYR A 105 8.59 11.76 -8.42
CA TYR A 105 8.67 11.95 -9.88
C TYR A 105 7.81 13.13 -10.36
N LEU A 106 6.64 13.33 -9.77
CA LEU A 106 5.72 14.43 -10.11
C LEU A 106 6.20 15.78 -9.56
N GLY A 107 7.18 15.79 -8.65
CA GLY A 107 7.64 16.99 -7.97
C GLY A 107 6.63 17.49 -6.93
N LEU A 108 5.91 16.56 -6.30
CA LEU A 108 4.96 16.79 -5.20
C LEU A 108 5.52 16.32 -3.85
N SER A 109 6.79 15.93 -3.81
CA SER A 109 7.52 15.60 -2.58
C SER A 109 8.70 16.57 -2.43
N PRO A 110 8.47 17.80 -1.91
CA PRO A 110 9.55 18.77 -1.71
C PRO A 110 10.53 18.31 -0.62
N SER A 111 10.04 17.60 0.39
CA SER A 111 10.82 16.89 1.41
C SER A 111 9.99 15.73 1.98
N GLU A 112 10.64 14.78 2.68
CA GLU A 112 9.92 13.65 3.29
C GLU A 112 8.85 14.07 4.30
N ALA A 113 9.05 15.18 5.00
CA ALA A 113 8.11 15.70 6.01
C ALA A 113 6.95 16.49 5.39
N GLU A 114 7.10 16.98 4.16
CA GLU A 114 6.13 17.84 3.48
C GLU A 114 5.36 17.11 2.38
N GLN A 115 5.67 15.84 2.13
CA GLN A 115 5.01 15.08 1.07
C GLN A 115 3.57 14.69 1.44
N PRO A 116 2.66 14.65 0.46
CA PRO A 116 1.32 14.13 0.66
C PRO A 116 1.32 12.65 1.10
N GLU A 117 0.46 12.30 2.05
CA GLU A 117 0.30 10.94 2.54
C GLU A 117 -0.98 10.31 1.95
N LEU A 118 -0.85 9.13 1.35
CA LEU A 118 -2.00 8.37 0.84
C LEU A 118 -2.72 7.70 2.02
N THR A 119 -3.94 8.13 2.32
CA THR A 119 -4.70 7.68 3.50
C THR A 119 -5.85 6.75 3.14
N GLY A 120 -6.35 6.80 1.91
CA GLY A 120 -7.48 6.00 1.46
C GLY A 120 -7.45 5.69 -0.03
N LEU A 121 -8.20 4.66 -0.40
CA LEU A 121 -8.61 4.44 -1.79
C LEU A 121 -10.10 4.13 -1.88
N ARG A 122 -10.70 4.39 -3.03
CA ARG A 122 -12.02 3.85 -3.36
C ARG A 122 -12.15 3.59 -4.84
N GLU A 123 -13.09 2.72 -5.14
CA GLU A 123 -13.47 2.39 -6.51
C GLU A 123 -14.89 2.88 -6.73
N GLU A 124 -15.11 3.56 -7.83
CA GLU A 124 -16.40 4.15 -8.16
C GLU A 124 -16.70 4.05 -9.65
N GLU A 125 -17.97 4.25 -9.99
CA GLU A 125 -18.41 4.43 -11.36
C GLU A 125 -18.58 5.92 -11.62
N ILE A 126 -17.90 6.44 -12.64
CA ILE A 126 -18.07 7.82 -13.09
C ILE A 126 -18.48 7.77 -14.55
N ASN A 127 -19.72 8.21 -14.84
CA ASN A 127 -20.28 8.24 -16.19
C ASN A 127 -20.19 6.89 -16.93
N GLY A 128 -20.45 5.77 -16.23
CA GLY A 128 -20.36 4.42 -16.81
C GLY A 128 -18.94 3.86 -16.94
N ALA A 129 -17.91 4.62 -16.53
CA ALA A 129 -16.52 4.19 -16.54
C ALA A 129 -16.04 3.81 -15.14
N TYR A 130 -15.16 2.81 -15.08
CA TYR A 130 -14.42 2.48 -13.87
C TYR A 130 -13.48 3.63 -13.47
N ALA A 131 -13.55 4.03 -12.20
CA ALA A 131 -12.67 5.03 -11.62
C ALA A 131 -12.01 4.49 -10.34
N LEU A 132 -10.71 4.76 -10.21
CA LEU A 132 -9.93 4.51 -9.01
C LEU A 132 -9.54 5.86 -8.40
N THR A 133 -10.06 6.14 -7.21
CA THR A 133 -9.76 7.39 -6.50
C THR A 133 -8.79 7.11 -5.36
N LEU A 134 -7.73 7.91 -5.32
CA LEU A 134 -6.70 7.92 -4.30
C LEU A 134 -6.89 9.16 -3.42
N GLU A 135 -6.95 8.97 -2.11
CA GLU A 135 -7.24 10.01 -1.13
C GLU A 135 -5.95 10.37 -0.39
N PHE A 136 -5.52 11.63 -0.52
CA PHE A 136 -4.29 12.14 0.06
C PHE A 136 -4.58 13.20 1.12
N ASP A 137 -3.90 13.09 2.26
CA ASP A 137 -3.70 14.21 3.17
C ASP A 137 -2.47 14.99 2.70
N SER A 138 -2.64 16.27 2.39
CA SER A 138 -1.68 17.15 1.72
C SER A 138 -1.66 18.55 2.35
N PRO A 139 -1.36 18.69 3.66
CA PRO A 139 -1.42 19.98 4.36
C PRO A 139 -0.36 20.98 3.90
N LEU A 140 0.74 20.50 3.33
CA LEU A 140 1.93 21.30 3.01
C LEU A 140 2.12 21.51 1.50
N VAL A 141 1.39 20.75 0.67
CA VAL A 141 1.41 20.90 -0.79
C VAL A 141 0.06 21.44 -1.26
N PRO A 142 0.00 22.70 -1.75
CA PRO A 142 -1.26 23.34 -2.11
C PRO A 142 -1.87 22.72 -3.37
N PHE A 143 -3.20 22.78 -3.46
CA PHE A 143 -3.97 22.26 -4.60
C PHE A 143 -3.51 22.82 -5.96
N ASP A 144 -3.13 24.09 -6.03
CA ASP A 144 -2.64 24.70 -7.26
C ASP A 144 -1.40 23.97 -7.81
N LEU A 145 -0.51 23.49 -6.93
CA LEU A 145 0.66 22.73 -7.36
C LEU A 145 0.24 21.36 -7.92
N TRP A 146 -0.72 20.71 -7.30
CA TRP A 146 -1.30 19.46 -7.81
C TRP A 146 -1.89 19.65 -9.21
N GLN A 147 -2.71 20.70 -9.41
CA GLN A 147 -3.31 21.01 -10.70
C GLN A 147 -2.26 21.26 -11.79
N GLN A 148 -1.19 21.98 -11.48
CA GLN A 148 -0.08 22.21 -12.42
C GLN A 148 0.62 20.90 -12.84
N LYS A 149 0.52 19.82 -12.06
CA LYS A 149 1.08 18.51 -12.40
C LYS A 149 0.09 17.58 -13.12
N GLN A 150 -1.16 17.98 -13.33
CA GLN A 150 -2.19 17.12 -13.91
C GLN A 150 -1.79 16.53 -15.27
N GLU A 151 -1.28 17.35 -16.20
CA GLU A 151 -0.83 16.87 -17.53
C GLU A 151 0.32 15.86 -17.42
N LYS A 152 1.27 16.11 -16.50
CA LYS A 152 2.37 15.20 -16.21
C LYS A 152 1.87 13.88 -15.60
N MET A 153 0.87 13.93 -14.74
CA MET A 153 0.22 12.74 -14.17
C MET A 153 -0.46 11.91 -15.25
N THR A 154 -1.23 12.54 -16.15
CA THR A 154 -1.87 11.84 -17.27
C THR A 154 -0.85 11.10 -18.12
N SER A 155 0.26 11.76 -18.44
CA SER A 155 1.37 11.12 -19.17
C SER A 155 2.03 9.98 -18.37
N TYR A 156 2.20 10.14 -17.06
CA TYR A 156 2.83 9.15 -16.19
C TYR A 156 1.99 7.87 -16.02
N PHE A 157 0.69 8.01 -15.79
CA PHE A 157 -0.21 6.85 -15.62
C PHE A 157 -0.49 6.12 -16.94
N GLY A 158 -0.20 6.77 -18.06
CA GLY A 158 -0.23 6.18 -19.39
C GLY A 158 -1.62 6.20 -20.02
N PRO A 159 -1.75 5.59 -21.22
CA PRO A 159 -2.97 5.67 -22.01
C PRO A 159 -4.15 4.93 -21.37
N GLY A 160 -5.37 5.33 -21.75
CA GLY A 160 -6.61 4.71 -21.28
C GLY A 160 -7.05 5.18 -19.88
N VAL A 161 -6.42 6.24 -19.37
CA VAL A 161 -6.77 6.86 -18.09
C VAL A 161 -6.84 8.37 -18.27
N ASP A 162 -7.93 8.97 -17.82
CA ASP A 162 -8.05 10.39 -17.56
C ASP A 162 -7.79 10.68 -16.08
N VAL A 163 -7.09 11.77 -15.80
CA VAL A 163 -6.68 12.15 -14.45
C VAL A 163 -7.48 13.36 -14.03
N LYS A 164 -8.22 13.23 -12.94
CA LYS A 164 -8.94 14.34 -12.31
C LYS A 164 -8.42 14.56 -10.90
N ILE A 165 -8.12 15.81 -10.57
CA ILE A 165 -7.67 16.20 -9.23
C ILE A 165 -8.76 17.08 -8.62
N THR A 166 -9.21 16.74 -7.42
CA THR A 166 -10.23 17.49 -6.68
C THR A 166 -9.77 17.77 -5.27
N GLN A 167 -10.04 18.97 -4.77
CA GLN A 167 -9.84 19.34 -3.38
C GLN A 167 -11.15 19.14 -2.62
N VAL A 168 -11.14 18.28 -1.60
CA VAL A 168 -12.32 17.97 -0.78
C VAL A 168 -12.35 18.83 0.48
N ASP A 169 -11.17 19.16 0.99
CA ASP A 169 -10.95 20.02 2.16
C ASP A 169 -9.61 20.77 1.98
N SER A 170 -9.29 21.73 2.86
CA SER A 170 -8.06 22.53 2.75
C SER A 170 -6.81 21.67 2.57
N ASP A 171 -6.75 20.56 3.29
CA ASP A 171 -5.59 19.68 3.37
C ASP A 171 -5.85 18.31 2.75
N LYS A 172 -6.96 18.14 1.99
CA LYS A 172 -7.35 16.84 1.42
C LYS A 172 -7.52 16.91 -0.09
N ILE A 173 -6.71 16.11 -0.77
CA ILE A 173 -6.70 16.01 -2.22
C ILE A 173 -7.13 14.61 -2.66
N GLU A 174 -8.00 14.56 -3.66
CA GLU A 174 -8.37 13.34 -4.34
C GLU A 174 -7.78 13.31 -5.75
N LEU A 175 -7.06 12.25 -6.05
CA LEU A 175 -6.55 11.93 -7.38
C LEU A 175 -7.38 10.79 -7.95
N THR A 176 -8.24 11.10 -8.92
CA THR A 176 -9.14 10.15 -9.57
C THR A 176 -8.57 9.74 -10.93
N LEU A 177 -8.39 8.44 -11.11
CA LEU A 177 -7.99 7.82 -12.37
C LEU A 177 -9.22 7.21 -13.02
N ILE A 178 -9.80 7.87 -14.02
CA ILE A 178 -11.00 7.44 -14.74
C ILE A 178 -10.60 6.68 -15.99
N THR A 179 -11.10 5.47 -16.20
CA THR A 179 -10.83 4.73 -17.44
C THR A 179 -11.45 5.47 -18.62
N THR A 180 -10.65 5.71 -19.66
CA THR A 180 -11.18 6.17 -20.94
C THR A 180 -11.39 4.98 -21.87
N ALA A 181 -12.52 4.98 -22.58
CA ALA A 181 -12.79 3.96 -23.59
C ALA A 181 -11.67 3.98 -24.65
N LYS A 182 -11.18 2.80 -25.03
CA LYS A 182 -10.30 2.64 -26.19
C LYS A 182 -11.05 2.95 -27.48
#